data_AF-A0A1R4H3T9-F1
#
_entry.id   AF-A0A1R4H3T9-F1
#
_cell.length_a   1.000
_cell.length_b   1.000
_cell.length_c   1.000
_cell.angle_alpha   90.00
_cell.angle_beta   90.00
_cell.angle_gamma   90.00
#
_symmetry.space_group_name_H-M   'P 1'
#
loop_
_entity.id
_entity.type
_entity.pdbx_description
1 polymer ?
#
loop_
_entity_poly.entity_id
_entity_poly.type
_entity_poly.pdbx_seq_one_letter_code
_entity_poly.pdbx_strand_id
1 'polypeptide(L)'
;MLNFYLGVRNVGDKLSELHIKASMSRKGNCWDNAVMERFFRSLKTESTSRDQYQTHEEMTWAVTKYIHFYNTKRIHSIIGSAAPNQFEQQFLKSA
;
A
#
# COMPACT_ATOMS: atom_id res chain seq x y z
N MET A 1 -21.80 -10.85 32.28
CA MET A 1 -21.24 -11.59 31.13
C MET A 1 -21.37 -10.73 29.87
N LEU A 2 -20.64 -9.62 29.81
CA LEU A 2 -20.66 -8.70 28.66
C LEU A 2 -19.30 -7.99 28.55
N ASN A 3 -18.27 -8.73 28.14
CA ASN A 3 -16.92 -8.22 27.86
C ASN A 3 -16.28 -9.08 26.76
N PHE A 4 -16.86 -9.06 25.55
CA PHE A 4 -16.27 -9.74 24.38
C PHE A 4 -16.25 -8.87 23.11
N TYR A 5 -16.46 -7.56 23.22
CA TYR A 5 -16.37 -6.59 22.11
C TYR A 5 -15.33 -5.48 22.38
N LEU A 6 -14.15 -5.85 22.86
CA LEU A 6 -12.99 -4.96 22.92
C LEU A 6 -11.87 -5.57 22.08
N GLY A 7 -11.66 -5.07 20.86
CA GLY A 7 -10.64 -5.65 19.98
C GLY A 7 -10.10 -4.80 18.85
N VAL A 8 -10.67 -3.64 18.53
CA VAL A 8 -10.04 -2.69 17.60
C VAL A 8 -9.76 -1.40 18.38
N ARG A 9 -8.54 -1.29 18.88
CA ARG A 9 -8.00 -0.02 19.41
C ARG A 9 -8.11 1.03 18.30
N ASN A 10 -8.49 2.26 18.66
CA ASN A 10 -8.54 3.36 17.71
C ASN A 10 -7.14 3.51 17.07
N VAL A 11 -7.07 3.68 15.75
CA VAL A 11 -5.79 3.85 15.03
C VAL A 11 -4.97 4.99 15.63
N GLY A 12 -5.62 6.07 16.08
CA GLY A 12 -4.94 7.18 16.76
C GLY A 12 -4.23 6.78 18.04
N ASP A 13 -4.87 5.94 18.87
CA ASP A 13 -4.28 5.43 20.10
C ASP A 13 -3.07 4.54 19.77
N LYS A 14 -3.19 3.69 18.74
CA LYS A 14 -2.11 2.80 18.32
C LYS A 14 -0.90 3.55 17.76
N LEU A 15 -1.13 4.61 16.99
CA LEU A 15 -0.06 5.47 16.49
C LEU A 15 0.64 6.21 17.64
N SER A 16 -0.12 6.65 18.64
CA SER A 16 0.42 7.29 19.85
C SER A 16 1.28 6.33 20.67
N GLU A 17 0.84 5.08 20.86
CA GLU A 17 1.63 4.01 21.50
C GLU A 17 2.96 3.76 20.78
N LEU A 18 2.98 3.89 19.45
CA LEU A 18 4.17 3.65 18.62
C LEU A 18 5.00 4.92 18.40
N HIS A 19 4.63 6.05 19.01
CA HIS A 19 5.25 7.36 18.78
C HIS A 19 5.27 7.78 17.29
N ILE A 20 4.28 7.35 16.52
CA ILE A 20 4.12 7.68 15.10
C ILE A 20 3.19 8.89 14.97
N LYS A 21 3.67 9.97 14.35
CA LYS A 21 2.85 11.14 14.05
C LYS A 21 1.98 10.87 12.81
N ALA A 22 0.66 10.90 12.97
CA ALA A 22 -0.26 10.84 11.84
C ALA A 22 -0.10 12.07 10.93
N SER A 23 0.12 11.84 9.63
CA SER A 23 0.14 12.89 8.62
C SER A 23 -1.18 12.86 7.85
N MET A 24 -2.10 13.77 8.19
CA MET A 24 -3.40 13.87 7.54
C MET A 24 -3.45 15.16 6.71
N SER A 25 -3.66 15.03 5.41
CA SER A 25 -3.84 16.17 4.51
C SER A 25 -5.17 16.88 4.80
N ARG A 26 -5.21 18.19 4.55
CA ARG A 26 -6.47 18.95 4.62
C ARG A 26 -7.46 18.43 3.57
N LYS A 27 -8.76 18.51 3.88
CA LYS A 27 -9.83 18.20 2.93
C LYS A 27 -9.63 18.99 1.63
N GLY A 28 -9.59 18.28 0.50
CA GLY A 28 -9.36 18.88 -0.82
C GLY A 28 -7.90 18.85 -1.31
N ASN A 29 -6.95 18.37 -0.52
CA ASN A 29 -5.58 18.11 -0.99
C ASN A 29 -5.45 16.66 -1.48
N CYS A 30 -5.47 16.44 -2.79
CA CYS A 30 -5.36 15.11 -3.40
C CYS A 30 -3.91 14.67 -3.68
N TRP A 31 -2.93 15.58 -3.61
CA TRP A 31 -1.56 15.30 -4.02
C TRP A 31 -0.92 14.17 -3.22
N ASP A 32 -1.14 14.17 -1.91
CA ASP A 32 -0.61 13.13 -1.01
C ASP A 32 -1.24 11.76 -1.27
N ASN A 33 -2.50 11.73 -1.73
CA ASN A 33 -3.21 10.48 -2.04
C ASN A 33 -2.99 10.01 -3.48
N ALA A 34 -2.62 10.90 -4.41
CA ALA A 34 -2.55 10.63 -5.85
C ALA A 34 -1.61 9.45 -6.18
N VAL A 35 -0.52 9.30 -5.43
CA VAL A 35 0.42 8.17 -5.58
C VAL A 35 -0.26 6.84 -5.25
N MET A 36 -0.98 6.79 -4.13
CA MET A 36 -1.72 5.60 -3.71
C MET A 36 -2.90 5.31 -4.64
N GLU A 37 -3.63 6.33 -5.10
CA GLU A 37 -4.70 6.16 -6.10
C GLU A 37 -4.18 5.54 -7.39
N ARG A 38 -3.02 5.99 -7.86
CA ARG A 38 -2.37 5.42 -9.05
C ARG A 38 -1.95 3.96 -8.84
N PHE A 39 -1.44 3.62 -7.65
CA PHE A 39 -1.15 2.24 -7.28
C PHE A 39 -2.42 1.39 -7.33
N PHE A 40 -3.50 1.80 -6.66
CA PHE A 40 -4.75 1.03 -6.61
C PHE A 40 -5.40 0.88 -7.97
N ARG A 41 -5.35 1.91 -8.83
CA ARG A 41 -5.79 1.80 -10.21
C ARG A 41 -5.02 0.70 -10.93
N SER A 42 -3.70 0.71 -10.82
CA SER A 42 -2.83 -0.29 -11.46
C SER A 42 -3.11 -1.70 -10.93
N LEU A 43 -3.20 -1.87 -9.60
CA LEU A 43 -3.53 -3.14 -8.95
C LEU A 43 -4.83 -3.71 -9.52
N LYS A 44 -5.89 -2.91 -9.61
CA LYS A 44 -7.16 -3.39 -10.12
C LYS A 44 -7.09 -3.76 -11.60
N THR A 45 -6.45 -2.93 -12.42
CA THR A 45 -6.37 -3.17 -13.87
C THR A 45 -5.46 -4.35 -14.23
N GLU A 46 -4.37 -4.55 -13.49
CA GLU A 46 -3.34 -5.55 -13.80
C GLU A 46 -3.52 -6.87 -13.03
N SER A 47 -4.12 -6.84 -11.83
CA SER A 47 -4.33 -8.04 -10.99
C SER A 47 -5.77 -8.57 -11.03
N THR A 48 -6.78 -7.71 -11.15
CA THR A 48 -8.20 -8.14 -10.99
C THR A 48 -9.00 -8.20 -12.29
N SER A 49 -8.39 -7.91 -13.44
CA SER A 49 -9.10 -7.86 -14.72
C SER A 49 -9.35 -9.23 -15.37
N ARG A 50 -8.81 -10.33 -14.83
CA ARG A 50 -8.86 -11.65 -15.49
C ARG A 50 -9.31 -12.84 -14.63
N ASP A 51 -9.25 -12.75 -13.30
CA ASP A 51 -9.49 -13.90 -12.43
C ASP A 51 -10.75 -13.70 -11.57
N GLN A 52 -11.72 -14.62 -11.70
CA GLN A 52 -12.79 -14.76 -10.72
C GLN A 52 -12.23 -15.51 -9.52
N TYR A 53 -11.86 -14.78 -8.46
CA TYR A 53 -11.42 -15.38 -7.20
C TYR A 53 -12.57 -16.15 -6.56
N GLN A 54 -12.36 -17.43 -6.24
CA GLN A 54 -13.36 -18.30 -5.64
C GLN A 54 -13.37 -18.19 -4.12
N THR A 55 -12.22 -17.84 -3.53
CA THR A 55 -12.07 -17.68 -2.08
C THR A 55 -11.39 -16.35 -1.69
N HIS A 56 -11.61 -15.94 -0.45
CA HIS A 56 -10.91 -14.79 0.14
C HIS A 56 -9.39 -15.01 0.23
N GLU A 57 -8.96 -16.25 0.45
CA GLU A 57 -7.55 -16.62 0.52
C GLU A 57 -6.86 -16.43 -0.83
N GLU A 58 -7.49 -16.88 -1.92
CA GLU A 58 -6.99 -16.67 -3.29
C GLU A 58 -6.82 -15.19 -3.61
N MET A 59 -7.81 -14.36 -3.26
CA MET A 59 -7.73 -12.91 -3.44
C MET A 59 -6.58 -12.31 -2.63
N THR A 60 -6.43 -12.73 -1.37
CA THR A 60 -5.35 -12.26 -0.49
C THR A 60 -3.98 -12.61 -1.07
N TRP A 61 -3.83 -13.82 -1.60
CA TRP A 61 -2.61 -14.27 -2.24
C TRP A 61 -2.31 -13.49 -3.53
N ALA A 62 -3.32 -13.27 -4.36
CA ALA A 62 -3.17 -12.50 -5.59
C ALA A 62 -2.74 -11.05 -5.33
N VAL A 63 -3.35 -10.39 -4.34
CA VAL A 63 -2.95 -9.04 -3.91
C VAL A 63 -1.51 -9.04 -3.37
N THR A 64 -1.16 -10.02 -2.53
CA THR A 64 0.19 -10.13 -1.96
C THR A 64 1.25 -10.34 -3.04
N LYS A 65 0.97 -11.23 -3.99
CA LYS A 65 1.83 -11.51 -5.15
C LYS A 65 2.00 -10.26 -6.02
N TYR A 66 0.92 -9.52 -6.23
CA TYR A 66 0.98 -8.29 -7.01
C TYR A 66 1.80 -7.19 -6.30
N ILE A 67 1.63 -7.00 -4.98
CA ILE A 67 2.44 -6.04 -4.21
C ILE A 67 3.93 -6.39 -4.32
N HIS A 68 4.27 -7.67 -4.17
CA HIS A 68 5.65 -8.13 -4.34
C HIS A 68 6.19 -7.83 -5.75
N PHE A 69 5.42 -8.14 -6.80
CA PHE A 69 5.77 -7.79 -8.18
C PHE A 69 5.95 -6.28 -8.37
N TYR A 70 5.01 -5.46 -7.86
CA TYR A 70 5.03 -4.01 -7.98
C TYR A 70 6.32 -3.44 -7.40
N ASN A 71 6.70 -3.86 -6.20
CA ASN A 71 7.87 -3.32 -5.50
C ASN A 71 9.20 -3.83 -6.05
N THR A 72 9.26 -5.08 -6.53
CA THR A 72 10.54 -5.74 -6.90
C THR A 72 10.85 -5.77 -8.39
N LYS A 73 9.82 -5.69 -9.25
CA LYS A 73 9.98 -5.94 -10.70
C LYS A 73 9.32 -4.91 -11.60
N ARG A 74 8.29 -4.18 -11.14
CA ARG A 74 7.59 -3.22 -11.99
C ARG A 74 8.49 -2.04 -12.33
N ILE A 75 8.76 -1.88 -13.62
CA ILE A 75 9.58 -0.77 -14.12
C ILE A 75 8.75 0.51 -14.23
N HIS A 76 9.26 1.59 -13.66
CA HIS A 76 8.65 2.91 -13.73
C HIS A 76 9.58 3.89 -14.47
N SER A 77 9.13 4.40 -15.61
CA SER A 77 9.92 5.33 -16.44
C SER A 77 10.30 6.62 -15.71
N ILE A 78 9.45 7.10 -14.79
CA ILE A 78 9.67 8.33 -14.03
C ILE A 78 10.85 8.23 -13.04
N ILE A 79 11.24 7.02 -12.63
CA ILE A 79 12.34 6.77 -11.68
C ILE A 79 13.54 6.11 -12.36
N GLY A 80 13.81 6.47 -13.62
CA GLY A 80 14.97 5.97 -14.37
C GLY A 80 14.84 4.53 -14.82
N SER A 81 13.61 4.05 -15.06
CA SER A 81 13.33 2.67 -15.47
C SER A 81 13.83 1.63 -14.45
N ALA A 82 13.71 1.94 -13.16
CA ALA A 82 13.98 1.04 -12.06
C ALA A 82 12.68 0.51 -11.42
N ALA A 83 12.79 -0.59 -10.68
CA ALA A 83 11.75 -1.00 -9.75
C ALA A 83 11.75 -0.11 -8.49
N PRO A 84 10.60 0.06 -7.80
CA PRO A 84 10.50 0.91 -6.61
C PRO A 84 11.57 0.61 -5.55
N ASN A 85 11.79 -0.67 -5.22
CA ASN A 85 12.80 -1.06 -4.24
C ASN A 85 14.23 -0.72 -4.68
N GLN A 86 14.52 -0.82 -5.99
CA GLN A 86 15.84 -0.47 -6.51
C GLN A 86 16.08 1.03 -6.41
N PHE A 87 15.06 1.83 -6.75
CA PHE A 87 15.12 3.27 -6.61
C PHE A 87 15.26 3.70 -5.15
N GLU A 88 14.50 3.11 -4.23
CA GLU A 88 14.62 3.39 -2.79
C GLU A 88 16.02 3.05 -2.27
N GLN A 89 16.58 1.90 -2.64
CA GLN A 89 17.94 1.53 -2.26
C GLN A 89 19.00 2.49 -2.81
N GLN A 90 18.84 2.98 -4.03
CA GLN A 90 19.76 3.97 -4.62
C GLN A 90 19.63 5.31 -3.91
N PHE A 91 18.40 5.77 -3.68
CA PHE A 91 18.10 7.01 -2.97
C PHE A 91 18.71 7.03 -1.57
N LEU A 92 18.53 5.95 -0.79
CA LEU A 92 19.09 5.82 0.56
C LEU A 92 20.62 5.74 0.60
N LYS A 93 21.28 5.28 -0.48
CA LYS A 93 22.75 5.31 -0.57
C LYS A 93 23.29 6.70 -0.88
N SER A 94 22.48 7.54 -1.52
CA SER A 94 22.85 8.90 -1.92
C SER A 94 22.42 9.99 -0.93
N ALA A 95 21.57 9.64 0.04
CA ALA A 95 21.06 10.53 1.09
C ALA A 95 21.96 10.47 2.34
#